data_AF-A0A924ENC2-F1
#
_entry.id   AF-A0A924ENC2-F1
#
_cell.length_a   1.000
_cell.length_b   1.000
_cell.length_c   1.000
_cell.angle_alpha   90.00
_cell.angle_beta   90.00
_cell.angle_gamma   90.00
#
_symmetry.space_group_name_H-M   'P 1'
#
loop_
_entity.id
_entity.type
_entity.pdbx_description
1 polymer ?
#
loop_
_entity_poly.entity_id
_entity_poly.type
_entity_poly.pdbx_seq_one_letter_code
_entity_poly.pdbx_strand_id
1 'polypeptide(L)'
;FDFIYDQIVSMGEIVATRIVSHYLNFIGIKTQWLDARSYIQTNNTYREAKIDWEKTAFLIQKNIPSILENQIAITQGFIGNTSENFTTTLGREGSDFTAAIFASCLNAEDVTVWKDVPGILNADPKLFNDCIKFDELSYQEAIEMTYYGATVIHPKTIKPLQNKQIPLYVKPFLFPEESGTVIKEAQVQISTPIIIVKKNQILVTLNTRDLSFITENHLRDIFKGFADVNIKVNTLQISALSFSASFDFRKDKFETFKNLTEKDFLFKFNTDLKLITIRHADEKSIQKYISGDVYLEQRSRNTAQFVLKDE
;
A
#
# COMPACT_ATOMS: atom_id res chain seq x y z
N PHE A 1 -12.01 9.21 -18.59
CA PHE A 1 -12.38 7.98 -17.86
C PHE A 1 -12.26 8.20 -16.35
N ASP A 2 -11.07 8.56 -15.85
CA ASP A 2 -10.81 8.61 -14.39
C ASP A 2 -11.68 9.61 -13.60
N PHE A 3 -11.99 10.79 -14.17
CA PHE A 3 -12.92 11.74 -13.54
C PHE A 3 -14.31 11.13 -13.28
N ILE A 4 -14.89 10.50 -14.29
CA ILE A 4 -16.23 9.89 -14.22
C ILE A 4 -16.22 8.71 -13.25
N TYR A 5 -15.14 7.93 -13.23
CA TYR A 5 -14.96 6.84 -12.28
C TYR A 5 -15.10 7.35 -10.83
N ASP A 6 -14.39 8.42 -10.45
CA ASP A 6 -14.44 8.97 -9.10
C ASP A 6 -15.83 9.52 -8.72
N GLN A 7 -16.57 10.08 -9.69
CA GLN A 7 -17.95 10.57 -9.44
C GLN A 7 -18.94 9.42 -9.16
N ILE A 8 -18.69 8.23 -9.71
CA ILE A 8 -19.62 7.09 -9.61
C ILE A 8 -19.27 6.19 -8.42
N VAL A 9 -18.01 5.77 -8.31
CA VAL A 9 -17.58 4.79 -7.30
C VAL A 9 -17.78 5.32 -5.87
N SER A 10 -17.59 6.63 -5.66
CA SER A 10 -17.78 7.28 -4.36
C SER A 10 -19.19 7.12 -3.78
N MET A 11 -20.21 6.87 -4.62
CA MET A 11 -21.58 6.68 -4.17
C MET A 11 -21.73 5.46 -3.26
N GLY A 12 -20.90 4.42 -3.44
CA GLY A 12 -20.92 3.24 -2.58
C GLY A 12 -20.67 3.60 -1.10
N GLU A 13 -19.65 4.41 -0.85
CA GLU A 13 -19.28 4.87 0.51
C GLU A 13 -20.36 5.78 1.12
N ILE A 14 -20.94 6.67 0.31
CA ILE A 14 -22.02 7.57 0.73
C ILE A 14 -23.24 6.76 1.18
N VAL A 15 -23.67 5.79 0.38
CA VAL A 15 -24.83 4.95 0.70
C VAL A 15 -24.55 4.09 1.94
N ALA A 16 -23.40 3.42 2.00
CA ALA A 16 -23.04 2.55 3.12
C ALA A 16 -23.04 3.30 4.47
N THR A 17 -22.38 4.46 4.53
CA THR A 17 -22.27 5.24 5.77
C THR A 17 -23.60 5.87 6.20
N ARG A 18 -24.48 6.22 5.25
CA ARG A 18 -25.84 6.66 5.59
C ARG A 18 -26.66 5.54 6.23
N ILE A 19 -26.60 4.33 5.66
CA ILE A 19 -27.30 3.16 6.22
C ILE A 19 -26.83 2.90 7.65
N VAL A 20 -25.50 2.88 7.87
CA VAL A 20 -24.92 2.66 9.21
C VAL A 20 -25.37 3.75 10.19
N SER A 21 -25.28 5.03 9.81
CA SER A 21 -25.67 6.13 10.69
C SER A 21 -27.16 6.11 11.04
N HIS A 22 -28.03 5.79 10.07
CA HIS A 22 -29.45 5.64 10.34
C HIS A 22 -29.75 4.45 11.25
N TYR A 23 -29.11 3.30 11.03
CA TYR A 23 -29.31 2.11 11.86
C TYR A 23 -28.86 2.36 13.31
N LEU A 24 -27.70 2.98 13.52
CA LEU A 24 -27.22 3.29 14.87
C LEU A 24 -28.17 4.23 15.61
N ASN A 25 -28.65 5.30 14.95
CA ASN A 25 -29.66 6.18 15.55
C ASN A 25 -30.97 5.44 15.83
N PHE A 26 -31.40 4.52 14.97
CA PHE A 26 -32.60 3.70 15.16
C PHE A 26 -32.51 2.82 16.42
N ILE A 27 -31.34 2.25 16.72
CA ILE A 27 -31.11 1.46 17.94
C ILE A 27 -30.73 2.30 19.18
N GLY A 28 -30.80 3.63 19.08
CA GLY A 28 -30.56 4.55 20.19
C GLY A 28 -29.10 4.99 20.39
N ILE A 29 -28.19 4.63 19.48
CA ILE A 29 -26.81 5.12 19.48
C ILE A 29 -26.76 6.41 18.67
N LYS A 30 -26.61 7.54 19.37
CA LYS A 30 -26.64 8.88 18.76
C LYS A 30 -25.43 9.09 17.85
N THR A 31 -25.67 9.28 16.55
CA THR A 31 -24.62 9.54 15.56
C THR A 31 -24.95 10.71 14.65
N GLN A 32 -23.92 11.40 14.15
CA GLN A 32 -24.02 12.39 13.09
C GLN A 32 -23.33 11.89 11.83
N TRP A 33 -24.06 11.87 10.71
CA TRP A 33 -23.47 11.61 9.41
C TRP A 33 -22.77 12.86 8.88
N LEU A 34 -21.51 12.71 8.47
CA LEU A 34 -20.66 13.75 7.88
C LEU A 34 -20.27 13.34 6.46
N ASP A 35 -20.21 14.30 5.54
CA ASP A 35 -19.68 14.08 4.20
C ASP A 35 -18.16 14.33 4.19
N ALA A 36 -17.36 13.29 3.96
CA ALA A 36 -15.90 13.38 3.97
C ALA A 36 -15.37 14.44 2.97
N ARG A 37 -16.10 14.69 1.89
CA ARG A 37 -15.74 15.67 0.84
C ARG A 37 -15.80 17.11 1.32
N SER A 38 -16.51 17.38 2.41
CA SER A 38 -16.51 18.70 3.06
C SER A 38 -15.24 18.96 3.89
N TYR A 39 -14.43 17.93 4.14
CA TYR A 39 -13.26 18.00 5.03
C TYR A 39 -11.96 17.66 4.32
N ILE A 40 -11.97 16.62 3.48
CA ILE A 40 -10.77 16.14 2.77
C ILE A 40 -10.64 16.86 1.44
N GLN A 41 -9.68 17.78 1.36
CA GLN A 41 -9.38 18.56 0.17
C GLN A 41 -8.21 17.93 -0.59
N THR A 42 -8.33 17.86 -1.92
CA THR A 42 -7.34 17.21 -2.79
C THR A 42 -7.06 18.00 -4.05
N ASN A 43 -6.00 17.61 -4.76
CA ASN A 43 -5.79 18.02 -6.15
C ASN A 43 -6.70 17.23 -7.13
N ASN A 44 -6.59 17.52 -8.43
CA ASN A 44 -7.38 16.89 -9.50
C ASN A 44 -6.73 15.62 -10.09
N THR A 45 -5.85 14.94 -9.34
CA THR A 45 -5.31 13.63 -9.76
C THR A 45 -6.33 12.53 -9.42
N TYR A 46 -7.36 12.39 -10.25
CA TYR A 46 -8.42 11.38 -10.04
C TYR A 46 -7.86 9.97 -9.86
N ARG A 47 -8.55 9.14 -9.07
CA ARG A 47 -8.15 7.78 -8.64
C ARG A 47 -6.95 7.66 -7.71
N GLU A 48 -6.10 8.67 -7.63
CA GLU A 48 -4.93 8.69 -6.73
C GLU A 48 -4.66 10.11 -6.21
N ALA A 49 -5.71 10.77 -5.73
CA ALA A 49 -5.64 12.19 -5.39
C ALA A 49 -4.67 12.47 -4.23
N LYS A 50 -3.95 13.59 -4.33
CA LYS A 50 -3.04 14.07 -3.29
C LYS A 50 -3.78 15.04 -2.38
N ILE A 51 -3.62 14.84 -1.07
CA ILE A 51 -4.24 15.65 -0.02
C ILE A 51 -3.61 17.04 0.04
N ASP A 52 -4.44 18.08 0.10
CA ASP A 52 -4.08 19.40 0.60
C ASP A 52 -4.16 19.36 2.14
N TRP A 53 -3.03 19.05 2.78
CA TRP A 53 -2.97 18.79 4.22
C TRP A 53 -3.32 20.01 5.06
N GLU A 54 -2.94 21.21 4.60
CA GLU A 54 -3.18 22.45 5.34
C GLU A 54 -4.69 22.75 5.39
N LYS A 55 -5.37 22.74 4.23
CA LYS A 55 -6.83 22.97 4.19
C LYS A 55 -7.60 21.86 4.88
N THR A 56 -7.20 20.60 4.68
CA THR A 56 -7.85 19.44 5.30
C THR A 56 -7.76 19.51 6.82
N ALA A 57 -6.58 19.80 7.37
CA ALA A 57 -6.39 19.96 8.81
C ALA A 57 -7.22 21.11 9.37
N PHE A 58 -7.23 22.27 8.70
CA PHE A 58 -8.03 23.42 9.10
C PHE A 58 -9.54 23.09 9.17
N LEU A 59 -10.09 22.46 8.11
CA LEU A 59 -11.51 22.12 8.04
C LEU A 59 -11.91 21.08 9.09
N ILE A 60 -11.07 20.08 9.32
CA ILE A 60 -11.32 19.05 10.33
C ILE A 60 -11.29 19.66 11.73
N GLN A 61 -10.22 20.37 12.09
CA GLN A 61 -10.03 20.94 13.42
C GLN A 61 -11.08 22.01 13.76
N LYS A 62 -11.55 22.77 12.76
CA LYS A 62 -12.57 23.80 12.97
C LYS A 62 -13.95 23.23 13.29
N ASN A 63 -14.33 22.12 12.66
CA ASN A 63 -15.74 21.73 12.58
C ASN A 63 -16.08 20.42 13.31
N ILE A 64 -15.11 19.51 13.48
CA ILE A 64 -15.38 18.17 14.01
C ILE A 64 -15.32 18.08 15.55
N PRO A 65 -14.41 18.76 16.27
CA PRO A 65 -14.32 18.61 17.74
C PRO A 65 -15.64 18.83 18.49
N SER A 66 -16.39 19.89 18.15
CA SER A 66 -17.69 20.19 18.81
C SER A 66 -18.77 19.13 18.55
N ILE A 67 -18.67 18.40 17.43
CA ILE A 67 -19.56 17.28 17.12
C ILE A 67 -19.23 16.10 18.02
N LEU A 68 -17.94 15.80 18.18
CA LEU A 68 -17.44 14.66 18.96
C LEU A 68 -17.69 14.79 20.46
N GLU A 69 -17.87 16.02 20.99
CA GLU A 69 -18.25 16.25 22.39
C GLU A 69 -19.61 15.63 22.76
N ASN A 70 -20.51 15.47 21.78
CA ASN A 70 -21.92 15.16 22.05
C ASN A 70 -22.41 13.86 21.40
N GLN A 71 -21.70 13.33 20.41
CA GLN A 71 -22.13 12.17 19.62
C GLN A 71 -21.01 11.59 18.75
N ILE A 72 -21.24 10.38 18.25
CA ILE A 72 -20.32 9.71 17.33
C ILE A 72 -20.47 10.30 15.93
N ALA A 73 -19.36 10.64 15.26
CA ALA A 73 -19.37 11.02 13.87
C ALA A 73 -19.20 9.80 12.96
N ILE A 74 -20.04 9.66 11.95
CA ILE A 74 -19.90 8.66 10.88
C ILE A 74 -19.60 9.39 9.58
N THR A 75 -18.49 9.03 8.93
CA THR A 75 -18.06 9.60 7.66
C THR A 75 -17.54 8.52 6.72
N GLN A 76 -17.37 8.86 5.45
CA GLN A 76 -16.88 7.97 4.40
C GLN A 76 -15.37 7.81 4.47
N GLY A 77 -14.88 6.64 4.05
CA GLY A 77 -13.49 6.44 3.66
C GLY A 77 -13.28 6.76 2.18
N PHE A 78 -12.01 6.70 1.73
CA PHE A 78 -11.60 6.62 0.32
C PHE A 78 -11.86 7.87 -0.56
N ILE A 79 -12.76 8.77 -0.16
CA ILE A 79 -13.21 9.90 -0.98
C ILE A 79 -12.69 11.25 -0.46
N GLY A 80 -12.53 12.19 -1.39
CA GLY A 80 -12.15 13.58 -1.14
C GLY A 80 -12.78 14.52 -2.16
N ASN A 81 -12.38 15.79 -2.12
CA ASN A 81 -12.96 16.85 -2.95
C ASN A 81 -11.89 17.81 -3.48
N THR A 82 -12.04 18.26 -4.73
CA THR A 82 -11.17 19.31 -5.29
C THR A 82 -11.64 20.71 -4.88
N SER A 83 -10.81 21.72 -5.16
CA SER A 83 -11.17 23.15 -5.00
C SER A 83 -12.41 23.56 -5.79
N GLU A 84 -12.73 22.86 -6.87
CA GLU A 84 -13.90 23.10 -7.73
C GLU A 84 -15.13 22.28 -7.28
N ASN A 85 -15.04 21.56 -6.17
CA ASN A 85 -16.07 20.66 -5.65
C ASN A 85 -16.32 19.39 -6.48
N PHE A 86 -15.30 18.89 -7.19
CA PHE A 86 -15.36 17.58 -7.83
C PHE A 86 -14.93 16.47 -6.88
N THR A 87 -15.66 15.36 -6.89
CA THR A 87 -15.30 14.20 -6.06
C THR A 87 -14.01 13.58 -6.57
N THR A 88 -13.12 13.22 -5.67
CA THR A 88 -11.90 12.46 -5.95
C THR A 88 -11.82 11.23 -5.09
N THR A 89 -10.98 10.28 -5.48
CA THR A 89 -10.66 9.11 -4.67
C THR A 89 -9.17 9.00 -4.35
N LEU A 90 -8.86 8.45 -3.18
CA LEU A 90 -7.50 8.42 -2.60
C LEU A 90 -6.65 7.23 -3.10
N GLY A 91 -7.24 6.38 -3.94
CA GLY A 91 -6.63 5.16 -4.47
C GLY A 91 -6.78 3.95 -3.54
N ARG A 92 -5.98 2.92 -3.81
CA ARG A 92 -6.03 1.64 -3.07
C ARG A 92 -5.87 1.88 -1.57
N GLU A 93 -6.70 1.17 -0.78
CA GLU A 93 -6.72 1.27 0.69
C GLU A 93 -6.99 2.69 1.19
N GLY A 94 -7.70 3.49 0.39
CA GLY A 94 -8.03 4.87 0.71
C GLY A 94 -8.89 5.02 1.97
N SER A 95 -9.70 4.04 2.36
CA SER A 95 -10.50 4.09 3.59
C SER A 95 -9.62 4.02 4.84
N ASP A 96 -8.61 3.14 4.85
CA ASP A 96 -7.61 3.09 5.93
C ASP A 96 -6.85 4.44 6.00
N PHE A 97 -6.48 4.98 4.84
CA PHE A 97 -5.79 6.27 4.76
C PHE A 97 -6.68 7.43 5.26
N THR A 98 -7.98 7.41 4.95
CA THR A 98 -8.95 8.38 5.49
C THR A 98 -8.99 8.37 7.01
N ALA A 99 -9.01 7.19 7.64
CA ALA A 99 -8.95 7.09 9.10
C ALA A 99 -7.67 7.75 9.65
N ALA A 100 -6.52 7.49 9.01
CA ALA A 100 -5.26 8.11 9.39
C ALA A 100 -5.23 9.64 9.21
N ILE A 101 -5.88 10.17 8.17
CA ILE A 101 -6.02 11.61 7.94
C ILE A 101 -6.79 12.26 9.09
N PHE A 102 -7.99 11.76 9.39
CA PHE A 102 -8.82 12.31 10.48
C PHE A 102 -8.12 12.21 11.82
N ALA A 103 -7.55 11.04 12.14
CA ALA A 103 -6.84 10.82 13.39
C ALA A 103 -5.65 11.76 13.56
N SER A 104 -4.82 11.91 12.52
CA SER A 104 -3.69 12.84 12.54
C SER A 104 -4.11 14.30 12.70
N CYS A 105 -5.21 14.71 12.06
CA CYS A 105 -5.73 16.09 12.16
C CYS A 105 -6.37 16.38 13.52
N LEU A 106 -6.99 15.37 14.15
CA LEU A 106 -7.65 15.48 15.46
C LEU A 106 -6.72 15.18 16.64
N ASN A 107 -5.49 14.70 16.39
CA ASN A 107 -4.59 14.15 17.40
C ASN A 107 -5.29 13.04 18.22
N ALA A 108 -5.91 12.09 17.52
CA ALA A 108 -6.58 10.96 18.15
C ALA A 108 -5.62 10.14 19.01
N GLU A 109 -6.16 9.47 20.04
CA GLU A 109 -5.40 8.57 20.91
C GLU A 109 -4.88 7.35 20.13
N ASP A 110 -5.71 6.76 19.27
CA ASP A 110 -5.36 5.64 18.42
C ASP A 110 -6.22 5.59 17.15
N VAL A 111 -5.85 4.68 16.25
CA VAL A 111 -6.68 4.26 15.12
C VAL A 111 -6.83 2.75 15.16
N THR A 112 -8.06 2.26 15.03
CA THR A 112 -8.34 0.83 14.85
C THR A 112 -8.86 0.56 13.45
N VAL A 113 -8.20 -0.35 12.75
CA VAL A 113 -8.61 -0.88 11.45
C VAL A 113 -9.10 -2.31 11.63
N TRP A 114 -10.36 -2.54 11.25
CA TRP A 114 -11.05 -3.82 11.39
C TRP A 114 -10.91 -4.65 10.11
N LYS A 115 -10.33 -5.85 10.19
CA LYS A 115 -10.02 -6.72 9.04
C LYS A 115 -10.55 -8.15 9.25
N ASP A 116 -10.48 -8.96 8.20
CA ASP A 116 -10.84 -10.39 8.19
C ASP A 116 -9.69 -11.28 8.68
N VAL A 117 -8.66 -10.69 9.29
CA VAL A 117 -7.47 -11.38 9.82
C VAL A 117 -7.32 -11.09 11.32
N PRO A 118 -6.75 -12.02 12.11
CA PRO A 118 -6.55 -11.83 13.55
C PRO A 118 -5.51 -10.74 13.89
N GLY A 119 -4.78 -10.23 12.91
CA GLY A 119 -3.71 -9.26 13.05
C GLY A 119 -2.77 -9.33 11.85
N ILE A 120 -1.58 -8.76 11.99
CA ILE A 120 -0.51 -8.86 11.01
C ILE A 120 0.28 -10.15 11.28
N LEU A 121 0.35 -10.97 10.25
CA LEU A 121 1.04 -12.25 10.26
C LEU A 121 2.41 -12.13 9.57
N ASN A 122 3.34 -13.02 9.92
CA ASN A 122 4.65 -13.08 9.27
C ASN A 122 4.58 -13.59 7.82
N ALA A 123 3.49 -14.23 7.41
CA ALA A 123 3.25 -14.66 6.03
C ALA A 123 1.75 -14.67 5.71
N ASP A 124 1.39 -14.73 4.42
CA ASP A 124 -0.02 -14.82 4.01
C ASP A 124 -0.60 -16.20 4.41
N PRO A 125 -1.63 -16.26 5.29
CA PRO A 125 -2.22 -17.52 5.75
C PRO A 125 -2.95 -18.29 4.63
N LYS A 126 -3.22 -17.65 3.49
CA LYS A 126 -3.76 -18.33 2.30
C LYS A 126 -2.68 -19.12 1.55
N LEU A 127 -1.41 -18.78 1.76
CA LEU A 127 -0.26 -19.42 1.11
C LEU A 127 0.47 -20.37 2.07
N PHE A 128 0.41 -20.10 3.38
CA PHE A 128 1.16 -20.84 4.40
C PHE A 128 0.27 -21.19 5.60
N ASN A 129 0.36 -22.43 6.08
CA ASN A 129 -0.46 -22.88 7.22
C ASN A 129 0.11 -22.48 8.58
N ASP A 130 1.44 -22.37 8.70
CA ASP A 130 2.13 -22.09 9.97
C ASP A 130 2.46 -20.59 10.11
N CYS A 131 1.44 -19.73 10.04
CA CYS A 131 1.61 -18.29 10.19
C CYS A 131 1.65 -17.88 11.66
N ILE A 132 2.61 -17.02 11.99
CA ILE A 132 2.80 -16.44 13.32
C ILE A 132 2.25 -15.02 13.31
N LYS A 133 1.34 -14.72 14.24
CA LYS A 133 0.83 -13.36 14.47
C LYS A 133 1.83 -12.55 15.26
N PHE A 134 2.06 -11.31 14.85
CA PHE A 134 2.76 -10.33 15.66
C PHE A 134 1.78 -9.64 16.61
N ASP A 135 2.08 -9.57 17.90
CA ASP A 135 1.28 -8.75 18.81
C ASP A 135 1.64 -7.27 18.67
N GLU A 136 2.92 -6.97 18.41
CA GLU A 136 3.45 -5.61 18.28
C GLU A 136 4.43 -5.51 17.11
N LEU A 137 4.32 -4.41 16.35
CA LEU A 137 5.24 -4.04 15.27
C LEU A 137 5.65 -2.58 15.39
N SER A 138 6.86 -2.26 14.93
CA SER A 138 7.27 -0.87 14.75
C SER A 138 6.69 -0.28 13.46
N TYR A 139 6.52 1.05 13.41
CA TYR A 139 6.14 1.72 12.16
C TYR A 139 7.08 1.40 11.00
N GLN A 140 8.39 1.33 11.27
CA GLN A 140 9.39 1.02 10.25
C GLN A 140 9.17 -0.38 9.68
N GLU A 141 8.92 -1.38 10.53
CA GLU A 141 8.69 -2.73 10.04
C GLU A 141 7.41 -2.81 9.20
N ALA A 142 6.32 -2.22 9.68
CA ALA A 142 5.06 -2.21 8.95
C ALA A 142 5.20 -1.51 7.57
N ILE A 143 5.95 -0.40 7.48
CA ILE A 143 6.24 0.27 6.20
C ILE A 143 7.03 -0.65 5.27
N GLU A 144 8.02 -1.35 5.78
CA GLU A 144 8.84 -2.24 4.96
C GLU A 144 8.06 -3.46 4.47
N MET A 145 7.28 -4.10 5.33
CA MET A 145 6.40 -5.22 4.95
C MET A 145 5.48 -4.81 3.79
N THR A 146 4.90 -3.61 3.89
CA THR A 146 3.93 -3.12 2.92
C THR A 146 4.59 -2.63 1.64
N TYR A 147 5.82 -2.10 1.72
CA TYR A 147 6.67 -1.81 0.56
C TYR A 147 6.93 -3.08 -0.27
N TYR A 148 7.26 -4.21 0.38
CA TYR A 148 7.50 -5.48 -0.29
C TYR A 148 6.24 -6.21 -0.77
N GLY A 149 5.06 -5.72 -0.41
CA GLY A 149 3.78 -6.19 -0.96
C GLY A 149 2.84 -6.88 0.03
N ALA A 150 3.12 -6.84 1.34
CA ALA A 150 2.11 -7.23 2.33
C ALA A 150 0.91 -6.27 2.22
N THR A 151 -0.30 -6.83 2.09
CA THR A 151 -1.51 -6.05 1.71
C THR A 151 -2.42 -5.68 2.88
N VAL A 152 -2.00 -5.93 4.13
CA VAL A 152 -2.89 -5.74 5.28
C VAL A 152 -3.15 -4.25 5.53
N ILE A 153 -2.12 -3.40 5.37
CA ILE A 153 -2.16 -1.95 5.58
C ILE A 153 -1.32 -1.25 4.49
N HIS A 154 -1.69 -0.03 4.11
CA HIS A 154 -0.92 0.75 3.14
C HIS A 154 0.11 1.67 3.82
N PRO A 155 1.32 1.90 3.24
CA PRO A 155 2.28 2.87 3.78
C PRO A 155 1.71 4.30 3.94
N LYS A 156 0.78 4.69 3.05
CA LYS A 156 0.08 5.98 3.13
C LYS A 156 -0.72 6.14 4.43
N THR A 157 -1.27 5.05 4.96
CA THR A 157 -1.99 5.04 6.23
C THR A 157 -1.04 5.20 7.41
N ILE A 158 0.12 4.53 7.36
CA ILE A 158 1.09 4.53 8.47
C ILE A 158 1.74 5.89 8.65
N LYS A 159 2.07 6.59 7.56
CA LYS A 159 2.91 7.80 7.63
C LYS A 159 2.31 8.95 8.47
N PRO A 160 1.03 9.35 8.31
CA PRO A 160 0.43 10.37 9.16
C PRO A 160 0.40 9.99 10.64
N LEU A 161 0.11 8.71 10.92
CA LEU A 161 0.06 8.17 12.28
C LEU A 161 1.44 8.17 12.93
N GLN A 162 2.47 7.72 12.21
CA GLN A 162 3.87 7.79 12.65
C GLN A 162 4.29 9.22 12.99
N ASN A 163 3.98 10.18 12.12
CA ASN A 163 4.36 11.59 12.33
C ASN A 163 3.73 12.18 13.61
N LYS A 164 2.60 11.63 14.05
CA LYS A 164 1.88 12.03 15.26
C LYS A 164 2.04 11.05 16.43
N GLN A 165 2.81 9.98 16.24
CA GLN A 165 2.98 8.88 17.20
C GLN A 165 1.64 8.24 17.63
N ILE A 166 0.64 8.20 16.76
CA ILE A 166 -0.69 7.63 17.02
C ILE A 166 -0.67 6.12 16.73
N PRO A 167 -0.83 5.23 17.74
CA PRO A 167 -0.85 3.80 17.53
C PRO A 167 -1.94 3.36 16.54
N LEU A 168 -1.59 2.38 15.70
CA LEU A 168 -2.52 1.75 14.75
C LEU A 168 -2.77 0.29 15.16
N TYR A 169 -4.01 -0.02 15.50
CA TYR A 169 -4.46 -1.37 15.80
C TYR A 169 -5.06 -2.03 14.55
N VAL A 170 -4.66 -3.27 14.29
CA VAL A 170 -5.25 -4.14 13.27
C VAL A 170 -5.96 -5.29 13.99
N LYS A 171 -7.30 -5.29 13.97
CA LYS A 171 -8.13 -6.21 14.76
C LYS A 171 -9.11 -7.01 13.87
N PRO A 172 -9.44 -8.26 14.22
CA PRO A 172 -10.45 -9.04 13.50
C PRO A 172 -11.86 -8.51 13.76
N PHE A 173 -12.65 -8.25 12.71
CA PHE A 173 -14.06 -7.86 12.88
C PHE A 173 -14.99 -9.01 13.31
N LEU A 174 -14.59 -10.27 13.08
CA LEU A 174 -15.36 -11.44 13.51
C LEU A 174 -15.17 -11.77 15.00
N PHE A 175 -14.05 -11.33 15.59
CA PHE A 175 -13.71 -11.59 17.00
C PHE A 175 -13.24 -10.29 17.69
N PRO A 176 -14.15 -9.31 17.94
CA PRO A 176 -13.75 -7.96 18.34
C PRO A 176 -12.96 -7.84 19.66
N GLU A 177 -13.07 -8.86 20.52
CA GLU A 177 -12.39 -8.96 21.81
C GLU A 177 -10.91 -9.36 21.67
N GLU A 178 -10.48 -9.90 20.52
CA GLU A 178 -9.08 -10.24 20.30
C GLU A 178 -8.20 -8.97 20.22
N SER A 179 -6.99 -9.05 20.77
CA SER A 179 -6.08 -7.90 20.87
C SER A 179 -5.56 -7.40 19.51
N GLY A 180 -5.58 -8.24 18.48
CA GLY A 180 -5.05 -7.87 17.17
C GLY A 180 -3.53 -7.78 17.14
N THR A 181 -3.04 -6.86 16.31
CA THR A 181 -1.65 -6.37 16.29
C THR A 181 -1.65 -4.86 16.48
N VAL A 182 -0.75 -4.34 17.31
CA VAL A 182 -0.50 -2.89 17.42
C VAL A 182 0.75 -2.48 16.65
N ILE A 183 0.65 -1.44 15.84
CA ILE A 183 1.78 -0.77 15.20
C ILE A 183 2.00 0.57 15.91
N LYS A 184 3.19 0.76 16.50
CA LYS A 184 3.55 1.98 17.22
C LYS A 184 5.05 2.28 17.14
N GLU A 185 5.48 3.36 17.78
CA GLU A 185 6.91 3.64 17.94
C GLU A 185 7.49 2.65 18.97
N ALA A 186 8.37 1.76 18.52
CA ALA A 186 8.93 0.72 19.36
C ALA A 186 10.25 0.19 18.77
N GLN A 187 11.17 -0.19 19.66
CA GLN A 187 12.38 -0.95 19.30
C GLN A 187 12.09 -2.45 19.46
N VAL A 188 11.26 -3.00 18.57
CA VAL A 188 10.94 -4.43 18.56
C VAL A 188 12.02 -5.17 17.76
N GLN A 189 12.70 -6.11 18.39
CA GLN A 189 13.58 -7.03 17.68
C GLN A 189 12.76 -8.20 17.14
N ILE A 190 12.59 -8.25 15.82
CA ILE A 190 11.87 -9.33 15.16
C ILE A 190 12.88 -10.42 14.77
N SER A 191 12.71 -11.60 15.35
CA SER A 191 13.47 -12.80 15.01
C SER A 191 12.73 -13.72 14.04
N THR A 192 11.41 -13.55 13.92
CA THR A 192 10.57 -14.35 13.03
C THR A 192 10.75 -13.90 11.58
N PRO A 193 11.13 -14.79 10.64
CA PRO A 193 11.20 -14.45 9.23
C PRO A 193 9.83 -14.04 8.70
N ILE A 194 9.81 -12.96 7.91
CA ILE A 194 8.60 -12.45 7.27
C ILE A 194 8.65 -12.78 5.78
N ILE A 195 7.65 -13.49 5.28
CA ILE A 195 7.58 -14.00 3.92
C ILE A 195 6.48 -13.29 3.15
N ILE A 196 6.86 -12.61 2.08
CA ILE A 196 5.96 -11.85 1.22
C ILE A 196 6.10 -12.38 -0.19
N VAL A 197 4.97 -12.76 -0.79
CA VAL A 197 4.93 -13.36 -2.13
C VAL A 197 4.12 -12.48 -3.06
N LYS A 198 4.75 -11.97 -4.12
CA LYS A 198 4.08 -11.31 -5.23
C LYS A 198 4.05 -12.25 -6.43
N LYS A 199 2.85 -12.71 -6.80
CA LYS A 199 2.63 -13.53 -8.01
C LYS A 199 2.60 -12.66 -9.27
N ASN A 200 2.52 -13.32 -10.44
CA ASN A 200 2.37 -12.67 -11.74
C ASN A 200 3.40 -11.55 -11.97
N GLN A 201 4.67 -11.88 -11.78
CA GLN A 201 5.81 -11.01 -12.04
C GLN A 201 6.36 -11.25 -13.44
N ILE A 202 6.99 -10.23 -13.99
CA ILE A 202 7.87 -10.31 -15.17
C ILE A 202 9.26 -9.87 -14.75
N LEU A 203 10.29 -10.58 -15.19
CA LEU A 203 11.69 -10.14 -15.14
C LEU A 203 12.10 -9.68 -16.53
N VAL A 204 12.51 -8.43 -16.67
CA VAL A 204 12.96 -7.84 -17.94
C VAL A 204 14.42 -7.46 -17.81
N THR A 205 15.25 -7.90 -18.76
CA THR A 205 16.63 -7.50 -18.94
C THR A 205 16.76 -6.65 -20.20
N LEU A 206 17.30 -5.45 -20.03
CA LEU A 206 17.59 -4.46 -21.05
C LEU A 206 19.09 -4.41 -21.30
N ASN A 207 19.50 -4.64 -22.54
CA ASN A 207 20.88 -4.50 -23.00
C ASN A 207 20.99 -3.30 -23.94
N THR A 208 22.08 -2.53 -23.86
CA THR A 208 22.39 -1.51 -24.86
C THR A 208 22.61 -2.18 -26.22
N ARG A 209 22.15 -1.54 -27.30
CA ARG A 209 22.29 -2.08 -28.66
C ARG A 209 23.71 -2.03 -29.19
N ASP A 210 24.43 -1.00 -28.82
CA ASP A 210 25.80 -0.72 -29.23
C ASP A 210 26.85 -1.36 -28.29
N LEU A 211 26.40 -2.16 -27.31
CA LEU A 211 27.24 -2.76 -26.26
C LEU A 211 27.99 -1.71 -25.42
N SER A 212 27.50 -0.47 -25.39
CA SER A 212 27.99 0.55 -24.47
C SER A 212 27.64 0.20 -23.02
N PHE A 213 28.40 0.75 -22.08
CA PHE A 213 28.06 0.58 -20.68
C PHE A 213 26.74 1.27 -20.33
N ILE A 214 25.98 0.66 -19.41
CA ILE A 214 24.83 1.32 -18.80
C ILE A 214 25.35 2.50 -18.00
N THR A 215 24.90 3.69 -18.37
CA THR A 215 25.24 4.97 -17.73
C THR A 215 24.01 5.58 -17.08
N GLU A 216 24.20 6.65 -16.31
CA GLU A 216 23.14 7.38 -15.62
C GLU A 216 22.07 7.91 -16.61
N ASN A 217 22.46 8.27 -17.83
CA ASN A 217 21.53 8.69 -18.87
C ASN A 217 20.60 7.55 -19.29
N HIS A 218 21.16 6.35 -19.52
CA HIS A 218 20.37 5.17 -19.81
C HIS A 218 19.39 4.84 -18.67
N LEU A 219 19.87 4.89 -17.42
CA LEU A 219 19.02 4.66 -16.25
C LEU A 219 17.89 5.69 -16.16
N ARG A 220 18.19 6.98 -16.36
CA ARG A 220 17.18 8.04 -16.37
C ARG A 220 16.09 7.74 -17.39
N ASP A 221 16.46 7.35 -18.60
CA ASP A 221 15.51 7.13 -19.69
C ASP A 221 14.67 5.85 -19.45
N ILE A 222 15.28 4.79 -18.90
CA ILE A 222 14.56 3.58 -18.45
C ILE A 222 13.54 3.92 -17.35
N PHE A 223 13.96 4.64 -16.30
CA PHE A 223 13.06 5.00 -15.19
C PHE A 223 11.98 5.99 -15.60
N LYS A 224 12.28 6.90 -16.53
CA LYS A 224 11.26 7.75 -17.16
C LYS A 224 10.23 6.89 -17.90
N GLY A 225 10.67 5.92 -18.70
CA GLY A 225 9.77 4.98 -19.36
C GLY A 225 8.85 4.25 -18.39
N PHE A 226 9.38 3.74 -17.26
CA PHE A 226 8.56 3.13 -16.22
C PHE A 226 7.54 4.11 -15.62
N ALA A 227 7.95 5.34 -15.34
CA ALA A 227 7.09 6.36 -14.77
C ALA A 227 5.95 6.76 -15.74
N ASP A 228 6.26 6.96 -17.02
CA ASP A 228 5.32 7.37 -18.06
C ASP A 228 4.19 6.35 -18.26
N VAL A 229 4.47 5.04 -18.05
CA VAL A 229 3.45 3.97 -18.10
C VAL A 229 2.93 3.52 -16.73
N ASN A 230 3.37 4.19 -15.66
CA ASN A 230 3.04 3.86 -14.27
C ASN A 230 3.33 2.38 -13.92
N ILE A 231 4.52 1.90 -14.28
CA ILE A 231 5.09 0.63 -13.80
C ILE A 231 5.91 0.92 -12.55
N LYS A 232 5.70 0.11 -11.51
CA LYS A 232 6.46 0.16 -10.25
C LYS A 232 7.42 -1.02 -10.20
N VAL A 233 8.72 -0.73 -10.14
CA VAL A 233 9.77 -1.74 -10.04
C VAL A 233 9.80 -2.30 -8.62
N ASN A 234 9.77 -3.63 -8.48
CA ASN A 234 9.80 -4.32 -7.19
C ASN A 234 11.22 -4.72 -6.76
N THR A 235 12.07 -5.12 -7.72
CA THR A 235 13.50 -5.39 -7.51
C THR A 235 14.25 -5.13 -8.83
N LEU A 236 15.52 -4.75 -8.74
CA LEU A 236 16.36 -4.42 -9.90
C LEU A 236 17.82 -4.79 -9.68
N GLN A 237 18.49 -5.18 -10.75
CA GLN A 237 19.93 -5.43 -10.77
C GLN A 237 20.57 -4.72 -11.96
N ILE A 238 21.73 -4.11 -11.71
CA ILE A 238 22.49 -3.41 -12.75
C ILE A 238 23.84 -4.13 -12.90
N SER A 239 24.28 -4.26 -14.15
CA SER A 239 25.62 -4.71 -14.53
C SER A 239 26.21 -3.71 -15.52
N ALA A 240 27.47 -3.92 -15.91
CA ALA A 240 28.15 -3.05 -16.88
C ALA A 240 27.35 -2.88 -18.19
N LEU A 241 26.69 -3.94 -18.69
CA LEU A 241 26.06 -3.95 -20.02
C LEU A 241 24.55 -4.22 -19.99
N SER A 242 23.96 -4.35 -18.80
CA SER A 242 22.53 -4.65 -18.69
C SER A 242 21.90 -4.10 -17.43
N PHE A 243 20.63 -3.76 -17.57
CA PHE A 243 19.72 -3.43 -16.49
C PHE A 243 18.62 -4.48 -16.43
N SER A 244 18.41 -5.11 -15.29
CA SER A 244 17.32 -6.06 -15.06
C SER A 244 16.37 -5.54 -14.01
N ALA A 245 15.07 -5.68 -14.23
CA ALA A 245 14.03 -5.29 -13.28
C ALA A 245 12.88 -6.30 -13.26
N SER A 246 12.39 -6.59 -12.05
CA SER A 246 11.16 -7.35 -11.84
C SER A 246 10.04 -6.44 -11.39
N PHE A 247 8.85 -6.62 -11.95
CA PHE A 247 7.64 -5.86 -11.62
C PHE A 247 6.36 -6.65 -11.92
N ASP A 248 5.22 -6.11 -11.46
CA ASP A 248 3.90 -6.73 -11.66
C ASP A 248 3.56 -6.80 -13.15
N PHE A 249 3.30 -7.99 -13.68
CA PHE A 249 3.09 -8.19 -15.11
C PHE A 249 1.71 -7.70 -15.55
N ARG A 250 1.74 -6.69 -16.40
CA ARG A 250 0.58 -6.08 -17.06
C ARG A 250 0.90 -5.92 -18.52
N LYS A 251 0.34 -6.81 -19.36
CA LYS A 251 0.67 -6.89 -20.79
C LYS A 251 0.53 -5.55 -21.51
N ASP A 252 -0.55 -4.83 -21.24
CA ASP A 252 -0.83 -3.49 -21.78
C ASP A 252 0.30 -2.48 -21.47
N LYS A 253 0.72 -2.42 -20.19
CA LYS A 253 1.78 -1.52 -19.74
C LYS A 253 3.15 -1.94 -20.23
N PHE A 254 3.45 -3.24 -20.21
CA PHE A 254 4.74 -3.77 -20.65
C PHE A 254 4.97 -3.53 -22.14
N GLU A 255 3.99 -3.80 -23.00
CA GLU A 255 4.13 -3.56 -24.44
C GLU A 255 4.30 -2.07 -24.74
N THR A 256 3.60 -1.18 -24.01
CA THR A 256 3.76 0.26 -24.15
C THR A 256 5.16 0.70 -23.71
N PHE A 257 5.64 0.22 -22.56
CA PHE A 257 7.01 0.50 -22.08
C PHE A 257 8.07 0.04 -23.08
N LYS A 258 7.90 -1.18 -23.61
CA LYS A 258 8.80 -1.75 -24.61
C LYS A 258 8.82 -0.88 -25.86
N ASN A 259 7.68 -0.51 -26.42
CA ASN A 259 7.61 0.35 -27.62
C ASN A 259 8.27 1.73 -27.40
N LEU A 260 8.21 2.27 -26.18
CA LEU A 260 8.85 3.56 -25.86
C LEU A 260 10.38 3.49 -25.82
N THR A 261 10.96 2.33 -25.52
CA THR A 261 12.39 2.19 -25.19
C THR A 261 13.12 1.19 -26.09
N GLU A 262 12.40 0.45 -26.94
CA GLU A 262 12.96 -0.58 -27.83
C GLU A 262 13.89 -0.04 -28.90
N LYS A 263 13.95 1.27 -29.13
CA LYS A 263 14.91 1.88 -30.07
C LYS A 263 16.34 1.80 -29.52
N ASP A 264 16.50 2.01 -28.23
CA ASP A 264 17.79 2.13 -27.55
C ASP A 264 18.24 0.81 -26.91
N PHE A 265 17.29 -0.04 -26.55
CA PHE A 265 17.56 -1.28 -25.81
C PHE A 265 17.07 -2.54 -26.51
N LEU A 266 17.83 -3.64 -26.33
CA LEU A 266 17.39 -5.01 -26.62
C LEU A 266 16.74 -5.62 -25.38
N PHE A 267 15.65 -6.35 -25.58
CA PHE A 267 14.85 -6.93 -24.52
C PHE A 267 15.03 -8.44 -24.44
N LYS A 268 15.25 -8.95 -23.23
CA LYS A 268 15.01 -10.33 -22.83
C LYS A 268 14.05 -10.32 -21.65
N PHE A 269 13.11 -11.26 -21.60
CA PHE A 269 12.17 -11.30 -20.48
C PHE A 269 11.65 -12.70 -20.20
N ASN A 270 11.22 -12.89 -18.96
CA ASN A 270 10.57 -14.09 -18.46
C ASN A 270 9.26 -13.67 -17.77
N THR A 271 8.14 -14.24 -18.21
CA THR A 271 6.81 -14.08 -17.58
C THR A 271 6.52 -15.24 -16.64
N ASP A 272 5.34 -15.22 -16.01
CA ASP A 272 4.85 -16.30 -15.14
C ASP A 272 5.82 -16.57 -13.99
N LEU A 273 6.33 -15.49 -13.42
CA LEU A 273 7.24 -15.51 -12.28
C LEU A 273 6.51 -15.09 -11.00
N LYS A 274 7.13 -15.43 -9.87
CA LYS A 274 6.80 -14.87 -8.56
C LYS A 274 8.05 -14.24 -7.95
N LEU A 275 7.84 -13.19 -7.16
CA LEU A 275 8.85 -12.57 -6.32
C LEU A 275 8.57 -12.96 -4.87
N ILE A 276 9.50 -13.69 -4.26
CA ILE A 276 9.48 -13.99 -2.84
C ILE A 276 10.47 -13.07 -2.15
N THR A 277 9.98 -12.29 -1.18
CA THR A 277 10.80 -11.50 -0.27
C THR A 277 10.76 -12.13 1.12
N ILE A 278 11.93 -12.40 1.68
CA ILE A 278 12.11 -12.90 3.04
C ILE A 278 12.84 -11.81 3.83
N ARG A 279 12.15 -11.16 4.78
CA ARG A 279 12.79 -10.27 5.76
C ARG A 279 13.18 -11.05 7.01
N HIS A 280 14.21 -10.56 7.70
CA HIS A 280 14.86 -11.26 8.82
C HIS A 280 15.22 -12.69 8.42
N ALA A 281 15.73 -12.82 7.18
CA ALA A 281 16.03 -14.11 6.58
C ALA A 281 17.16 -14.82 7.31
N ASP A 282 16.98 -16.11 7.53
CA ASP A 282 18.00 -17.05 7.95
C ASP A 282 18.15 -18.17 6.90
N GLU A 283 19.21 -18.96 6.99
CA GLU A 283 19.45 -20.03 6.00
C GLU A 283 18.30 -21.06 5.97
N LYS A 284 17.67 -21.31 7.12
CA LYS A 284 16.57 -22.26 7.25
C LYS A 284 15.31 -21.78 6.51
N SER A 285 14.94 -20.51 6.67
CA SER A 285 13.80 -19.92 5.98
C SER A 285 14.02 -19.85 4.48
N ILE A 286 15.22 -19.51 4.01
CA ILE A 286 15.53 -19.55 2.57
C ILE A 286 15.36 -20.97 2.02
N GLN A 287 15.96 -21.98 2.67
CA GLN A 287 15.82 -23.38 2.24
C GLN A 287 14.37 -23.88 2.31
N LYS A 288 13.58 -23.39 3.26
CA LYS A 288 12.17 -23.78 3.43
C LYS A 288 11.27 -23.20 2.33
N TYR A 289 11.47 -21.94 1.95
CA TYR A 289 10.52 -21.19 1.12
C TYR A 289 10.95 -21.03 -0.33
N ILE A 290 12.23 -21.24 -0.64
CA ILE A 290 12.75 -21.10 -2.00
C ILE A 290 13.00 -22.50 -2.57
N SER A 291 12.32 -22.81 -3.67
CA SER A 291 12.50 -24.04 -4.45
C SER A 291 12.29 -23.73 -5.94
N GLY A 292 12.91 -24.51 -6.82
CA GLY A 292 12.84 -24.34 -8.27
C GLY A 292 13.89 -23.38 -8.85
N ASP A 293 13.67 -22.98 -10.10
CA ASP A 293 14.61 -22.17 -10.87
C ASP A 293 14.55 -20.69 -10.47
N VAL A 294 15.64 -20.20 -9.86
CA VAL A 294 15.82 -18.80 -9.48
C VAL A 294 16.46 -18.03 -10.65
N TYR A 295 15.75 -17.00 -11.13
CA TYR A 295 16.21 -16.12 -12.22
C TYR A 295 16.95 -14.89 -11.70
N LEU A 296 16.61 -14.41 -10.50
CA LEU A 296 17.27 -13.28 -9.85
C LEU A 296 17.29 -13.50 -8.34
N GLU A 297 18.44 -13.26 -7.73
CA GLU A 297 18.64 -13.29 -6.28
C GLU A 297 19.30 -12.00 -5.81
N GLN A 298 18.74 -11.40 -4.75
CA GLN A 298 19.35 -10.25 -4.06
C GLN A 298 19.34 -10.47 -2.57
N ARG A 299 20.48 -10.18 -1.92
CA ARG A 299 20.61 -10.25 -0.46
C ARG A 299 21.15 -8.94 0.08
N SER A 300 20.48 -8.45 1.12
CA SER A 300 20.96 -7.40 2.00
C SER A 300 21.15 -7.97 3.41
N ARG A 301 21.47 -7.11 4.39
CA ARG A 301 21.66 -7.55 5.79
C ARG A 301 20.43 -8.23 6.38
N ASN A 302 19.24 -7.74 6.04
CA ASN A 302 17.99 -8.16 6.68
C ASN A 302 16.94 -8.66 5.67
N THR A 303 17.20 -8.60 4.36
CA THR A 303 16.22 -8.97 3.33
C THR A 303 16.87 -9.83 2.26
N ALA A 304 16.22 -10.91 1.88
CA ALA A 304 16.53 -11.71 0.71
C ALA A 304 15.35 -11.68 -0.27
N GLN A 305 15.61 -11.41 -1.55
CA GLN A 305 14.61 -11.40 -2.60
C GLN A 305 14.97 -12.41 -3.69
N PHE A 306 13.99 -13.18 -4.12
CA PHE A 306 14.13 -14.22 -5.12
C PHE A 306 13.04 -14.07 -6.17
N VAL A 307 13.42 -13.92 -7.44
CA VAL A 307 12.52 -14.04 -8.57
C VAL A 307 12.67 -15.44 -9.13
N LEU A 308 11.60 -16.22 -9.08
CA LEU A 308 11.58 -17.61 -9.54
C LEU A 308 10.29 -17.90 -10.31
N LYS A 309 10.25 -19.03 -11.01
CA LYS A 309 9.06 -19.46 -11.75
C LYS A 309 7.85 -19.63 -10.80
N ASP A 310 6.68 -19.18 -11.23
CA ASP A 310 5.42 -19.50 -10.56
C ASP A 310 4.98 -20.89 -11.07
N GLU A 311 4.91 -21.87 -10.15
CA GLU A 311 4.53 -23.27 -10.45
C GLU A 311 3.01 -23.46 -10.35
#